data_AF-A0A399GCY5-F1
#
_entry.id   AF-A0A399GCY5-F1
#
_cell.length_a   1.000
_cell.length_b   1.000
_cell.length_c   1.000
_cell.angle_alpha   90.00
_cell.angle_beta   90.00
_cell.angle_gamma   90.00
#
_symmetry.space_group_name_H-M   'P 1'
#
loop_
_entity.id
_entity.type
_entity.pdbx_description
1 polymer ?
#
loop_
_entity_poly.entity_id
_entity_poly.type
_entity_poly.pdbx_seq_one_letter_code
_entity_poly.pdbx_strand_id
1 'polypeptide(L)'
;MRFPPSGEILLSLLYANSVLAQIQLYNFTTASTNLSSTCVAVLNQVQNCDPSLEWAGRGRYEADDILQTLCTAACTASLSTWLKRALGACTTRYVDTQGNAMLPGIWVESILENYSLLCQKNG
;
A
#
# COMPACT_ATOMS: atom_id res chain seq x y z
N MET A 1 11.86 24.16 -53.85
CA MET A 1 12.88 23.20 -53.39
C MET A 1 13.21 23.51 -51.94
N ARG A 2 12.92 22.57 -51.02
CA ARG A 2 13.80 22.03 -49.95
C ARG A 2 12.91 21.43 -48.84
N PHE A 3 12.76 20.11 -48.88
CA PHE A 3 12.20 19.29 -47.80
C PHE A 3 13.27 19.09 -46.71
N PRO A 4 12.91 18.97 -45.42
CA PRO A 4 13.69 18.23 -44.46
C PRO A 4 13.19 16.78 -44.31
N PRO A 5 14.04 15.87 -43.81
CA PRO A 5 14.01 14.45 -44.13
C PRO A 5 13.22 13.59 -43.13
N SER A 6 12.85 12.43 -43.63
CA SER A 6 12.37 11.25 -42.93
C SER A 6 13.28 10.88 -41.76
N GLY A 7 12.75 10.96 -40.54
CA GLY A 7 13.40 10.51 -39.32
C GLY A 7 12.34 9.97 -38.38
N GLU A 8 12.38 8.66 -38.19
CA GLU A 8 11.45 7.83 -37.44
C GLU A 8 11.18 8.39 -36.03
N ILE A 9 9.93 8.74 -35.74
CA ILE A 9 9.45 8.91 -34.36
C ILE A 9 8.46 7.77 -34.10
N LEU A 10 8.99 6.56 -33.97
CA LEU A 10 8.35 5.45 -33.28
C LEU A 10 8.75 5.53 -31.80
N LEU A 11 8.17 6.46 -31.04
CA LEU A 11 8.30 6.41 -29.59
C LEU A 11 6.97 6.75 -28.89
N SER A 12 6.42 5.70 -28.27
CA SER A 12 5.75 5.77 -26.98
C SER A 12 4.33 6.32 -26.94
N LEU A 13 3.38 5.54 -27.47
CA LEU A 13 1.99 5.55 -27.00
C LEU A 13 1.66 4.21 -26.31
N LEU A 14 2.38 3.94 -25.21
CA LEU A 14 1.91 3.03 -24.16
C LEU A 14 1.26 3.89 -23.07
N TYR A 15 0.11 4.49 -23.37
CA TYR A 15 -0.82 4.89 -22.31
C TYR A 15 -1.65 3.65 -21.94
N ALA A 16 -1.00 2.69 -21.29
CA ALA A 16 -1.72 1.64 -20.57
C ALA A 16 -2.26 2.30 -19.30
N ASN A 17 -3.59 2.33 -19.19
CA ASN A 17 -4.38 2.88 -18.09
C ASN A 17 -3.65 2.83 -16.74
N SER A 18 -2.99 3.92 -16.36
CA SER A 18 -2.52 4.08 -14.99
C SER A 18 -3.74 4.44 -14.16
N VAL A 19 -4.53 3.44 -13.76
CA VAL A 19 -5.32 3.60 -12.54
C VAL A 19 -4.28 3.97 -11.48
N LEU A 20 -4.39 5.18 -10.94
CA LEU A 20 -3.54 5.57 -9.82
C LEU A 20 -3.92 4.63 -8.67
N ALA A 21 -3.16 3.55 -8.52
CA ALA A 21 -3.30 2.57 -7.48
C ALA A 21 -3.02 3.27 -6.15
N GLN A 22 -4.06 3.82 -5.52
CA GLN A 22 -3.96 4.61 -4.31
C GLN A 22 -5.06 4.19 -3.34
N ILE A 23 -4.67 3.72 -2.16
CA ILE A 23 -5.60 3.34 -1.10
C ILE A 23 -5.14 3.89 0.25
N GLN A 24 -6.08 4.44 1.00
CA GLN A 24 -5.89 4.78 2.41
C GLN A 24 -6.65 3.75 3.25
N LEU A 25 -5.93 2.94 4.01
CA LEU A 25 -6.51 1.83 4.77
C LEU A 25 -7.08 2.25 6.13
N TYR A 26 -6.59 3.36 6.67
CA TYR A 26 -7.02 3.87 7.97
C TYR A 26 -7.42 5.33 7.90
N ASN A 27 -8.39 5.71 8.72
CA ASN A 27 -8.81 7.09 8.91
C ASN A 27 -8.92 7.39 10.42
N PHE A 28 -7.78 7.30 11.11
CA PHE A 28 -7.71 7.52 12.55
C PHE A 28 -7.61 9.01 12.90
N THR A 29 -8.03 9.33 14.12
CA THR A 29 -7.78 10.63 14.75
C THR A 29 -7.01 10.43 16.04
N THR A 30 -6.32 11.47 16.51
CA THR A 30 -5.66 11.43 17.82
C THR A 30 -6.68 11.29 18.95
N ALA A 31 -7.88 11.88 18.81
CA ALA A 31 -8.96 11.78 19.80
C ALA A 31 -9.52 10.35 19.92
N SER A 32 -9.63 9.61 18.81
CA SER A 32 -10.18 8.25 18.81
C SER A 32 -9.17 7.18 19.24
N THR A 33 -7.87 7.49 19.21
CA THR A 33 -6.80 6.49 19.43
C THR A 33 -5.86 6.82 20.57
N ASN A 34 -5.85 8.07 21.06
CA ASN A 34 -4.84 8.61 21.98
C ASN A 34 -3.38 8.42 21.50
N LEU A 35 -3.18 8.25 20.19
CA LEU A 35 -1.86 8.17 19.58
C LEU A 35 -1.31 9.57 19.27
N SER A 36 0.01 9.66 19.09
CA SER A 36 0.65 10.90 18.66
C SER A 36 0.15 11.32 17.27
N SER A 37 0.10 12.63 17.00
CA SER A 37 -0.26 13.16 15.69
C SER A 37 0.65 12.62 14.58
N THR A 38 1.94 12.41 14.87
CA THR A 38 2.90 11.80 13.96
C THR A 38 2.54 10.36 13.62
N CYS A 39 2.21 9.53 14.62
CA CYS A 39 1.78 8.15 14.38
C CYS A 39 0.49 8.11 13.55
N VAL A 40 -0.52 8.91 13.92
CA VAL A 40 -1.79 9.00 13.17
C VAL A 40 -1.54 9.44 11.72
N ALA A 41 -0.70 10.45 11.50
CA ALA A 41 -0.37 10.92 10.16
C ALA A 41 0.31 9.84 9.32
N VAL A 42 1.17 9.00 9.94
CA VAL A 42 1.78 7.85 9.26
C VAL A 42 0.77 6.75 8.95
N LEU A 43 -0.09 6.38 9.91
CA LEU A 43 -1.11 5.34 9.71
C LEU A 43 -2.14 5.72 8.64
N ASN A 44 -2.46 7.00 8.51
CA ASN A 44 -3.40 7.49 7.49
C ASN A 44 -2.74 7.75 6.12
N GLN A 45 -1.47 7.41 5.91
CA GLN A 45 -0.81 7.64 4.61
C GLN A 45 -1.48 6.82 3.50
N VAL A 46 -1.73 7.48 2.36
CA VAL A 46 -2.13 6.82 1.12
C VAL A 46 -1.01 5.91 0.64
N GLN A 47 -1.35 4.65 0.35
CA GLN A 47 -0.46 3.64 -0.17
C GLN A 47 -0.58 3.54 -1.68
N ASN A 48 0.56 3.40 -2.36
CA ASN A 48 0.60 3.20 -3.81
C ASN A 48 0.31 1.72 -4.16
N CYS A 49 -0.91 1.29 -3.87
CA CYS A 49 -1.41 -0.08 -4.01
C CYS A 49 -2.82 -0.07 -4.60
N ASP A 50 -3.18 -1.17 -5.26
CA ASP A 50 -4.54 -1.36 -5.77
C ASP A 50 -5.55 -1.41 -4.60
N PRO A 51 -6.76 -0.84 -4.74
CA PRO A 51 -7.77 -0.87 -3.67
C PRO A 51 -8.16 -2.28 -3.21
N SER A 52 -7.95 -3.31 -4.03
CA SER A 52 -8.14 -4.71 -3.63
C SER A 52 -7.35 -5.14 -2.41
N LEU A 53 -6.30 -4.40 -2.04
CA LEU A 53 -5.57 -4.60 -0.78
C LEU A 53 -6.48 -4.59 0.46
N GLU A 54 -7.64 -3.92 0.42
CA GLU A 54 -8.58 -3.87 1.54
C GLU A 54 -9.11 -5.28 1.92
N TRP A 55 -9.40 -6.12 0.92
CA TRP A 55 -9.98 -7.45 1.10
C TRP A 55 -9.03 -8.60 0.80
N ALA A 56 -8.08 -8.40 -0.11
CA ALA A 56 -7.22 -9.45 -0.61
C ALA A 56 -6.30 -10.03 0.47
N GLY A 57 -6.05 -11.35 0.43
CA GLY A 57 -5.21 -12.03 1.41
C GLY A 57 -5.87 -12.30 2.77
N ARG A 58 -7.16 -11.98 2.95
CA ARG A 58 -7.94 -12.26 4.18
C ARG A 58 -8.72 -13.58 4.10
N GLY A 59 -8.04 -14.66 3.71
CA GLY A 59 -8.62 -16.02 3.68
C GLY A 59 -9.50 -16.33 2.46
N ARG A 60 -9.31 -15.61 1.34
CA ARG A 60 -9.95 -15.89 0.06
C ARG A 60 -8.89 -16.14 -1.01
N TYR A 61 -9.23 -16.99 -1.99
CA TYR A 61 -8.49 -17.09 -3.23
C TYR A 61 -8.90 -15.92 -4.12
N GLU A 62 -7.92 -15.13 -4.57
CA GLU A 62 -8.15 -14.01 -5.47
C GLU A 62 -8.00 -14.45 -6.93
N ALA A 63 -8.71 -13.78 -7.82
CA ALA A 63 -8.58 -14.00 -9.25
C ALA A 63 -7.24 -13.44 -9.78
N ASP A 64 -6.75 -14.01 -10.88
CA ASP A 64 -5.44 -13.67 -11.46
C ASP A 64 -5.31 -12.18 -11.83
N ASP A 65 -6.40 -11.55 -12.26
CA ASP A 65 -6.45 -10.13 -12.59
C ASP A 65 -6.21 -9.25 -11.35
N ILE A 66 -6.84 -9.58 -10.23
CA ILE A 66 -6.61 -8.93 -8.93
C ILE A 66 -5.16 -9.12 -8.47
N LEU A 67 -4.63 -10.33 -8.60
CA LEU A 67 -3.23 -10.60 -8.25
C LEU A 67 -2.26 -9.79 -9.13
N GLN A 68 -2.53 -9.65 -10.43
CA GLN A 68 -1.69 -8.89 -11.34
C GLN A 68 -1.69 -7.38 -11.03
N THR A 69 -2.84 -6.80 -10.66
CA THR A 69 -2.93 -5.38 -10.32
C THR A 69 -2.36 -5.08 -8.94
N LEU A 70 -2.58 -5.96 -7.96
CA LEU A 70 -2.15 -5.77 -6.59
C LEU A 70 -0.66 -6.07 -6.38
N CYS A 71 -0.19 -7.22 -6.87
CA CYS A 71 1.16 -7.76 -6.59
C CYS A 71 2.25 -7.11 -7.45
N THR A 72 2.38 -5.79 -7.34
CA THR A 72 3.35 -4.98 -8.06
C THR A 72 4.54 -4.59 -7.19
N ALA A 73 5.70 -4.36 -7.80
CA ALA A 73 6.87 -3.87 -7.08
C ALA A 73 6.60 -2.50 -6.40
N ALA A 74 5.74 -1.68 -6.99
CA ALA A 74 5.33 -0.39 -6.43
C ALA A 74 4.54 -0.56 -5.12
N CYS A 75 3.57 -1.48 -5.08
CA CYS A 75 2.82 -1.76 -3.87
C CYS A 75 3.71 -2.37 -2.78
N THR A 76 4.56 -3.34 -3.14
CA THR A 76 5.56 -3.93 -2.21
C THR A 76 6.44 -2.85 -1.57
N ALA A 77 6.97 -1.92 -2.37
CA ALA A 77 7.81 -0.84 -1.88
C ALA A 77 7.03 0.16 -1.00
N SER A 78 5.78 0.47 -1.36
CA SER A 78 4.91 1.34 -0.57
C SER A 78 4.66 0.76 0.81
N LEU A 79 4.18 -0.49 0.90
CA LEU A 79 3.86 -1.14 2.16
C LEU A 79 5.09 -1.34 3.04
N SER A 80 6.22 -1.73 2.45
CA SER A 80 7.49 -1.86 3.19
C SER A 80 7.96 -0.53 3.77
N THR A 81 7.80 0.57 3.01
CA THR A 81 8.15 1.92 3.48
C THR A 81 7.20 2.37 4.58
N TRP A 82 5.91 2.10 4.41
CA TRP A 82 4.88 2.43 5.38
C TRP A 82 5.11 1.72 6.72
N LEU A 83 5.45 0.42 6.70
CA LEU A 83 5.81 -0.33 7.91
C LEU A 83 6.99 0.31 8.63
N LYS A 84 8.09 0.62 7.92
CA LYS A 84 9.27 1.26 8.53
C LYS A 84 8.92 2.60 9.19
N ARG A 85 8.09 3.41 8.54
CA ARG A 85 7.61 4.68 9.09
C ARG A 85 6.72 4.46 10.31
N ALA A 86 5.82 3.48 10.26
CA ALA A 86 4.92 3.16 11.36
C ALA A 86 5.70 2.69 12.60
N LEU A 87 6.68 1.78 12.42
CA LEU A 87 7.54 1.32 13.51
C LEU A 87 8.37 2.46 14.13
N GLY A 88 8.79 3.45 13.33
CA GLY A 88 9.51 4.62 13.83
C GLY A 88 8.63 5.67 14.53
N ALA A 89 7.40 5.87 14.06
CA ALA A 89 6.51 6.93 14.55
C ALA A 89 5.55 6.48 15.67
N CYS A 90 5.17 5.21 15.68
CA CYS A 90 4.16 4.64 16.57
C CYS A 90 4.80 3.87 17.73
N THR A 91 5.47 4.60 18.62
CA THR A 91 6.21 4.02 19.76
C THR A 91 5.36 3.84 21.02
N THR A 92 4.18 4.45 21.07
CA THR A 92 3.22 4.31 22.17
C THR A 92 2.21 3.21 21.86
N ARG A 93 1.88 2.38 22.87
CA ARG A 93 0.86 1.35 22.72
C ARG A 93 -0.53 1.98 22.68
N TYR A 94 -1.34 1.54 21.72
CA TYR A 94 -2.77 1.68 21.75
C TYR A 94 -3.34 0.66 22.75
N VAL A 95 -4.30 1.08 23.57
CA VAL A 95 -5.02 0.22 24.51
C VAL A 95 -6.47 0.16 24.09
N ASP A 96 -6.96 -1.03 23.76
CA ASP A 96 -8.36 -1.21 23.36
C ASP A 96 -9.31 -1.21 24.56
N THR A 97 -10.62 -1.31 24.27
CA THR A 97 -11.68 -1.32 25.29
C THR A 97 -11.63 -2.55 26.21
N GLN A 98 -10.92 -3.59 25.81
CA GLN A 98 -10.73 -4.84 26.54
C GLN A 98 -9.44 -4.82 27.38
N GLY A 99 -8.65 -3.75 27.30
CA GLY A 99 -7.39 -3.59 28.01
C GLY A 99 -6.18 -4.22 27.30
N ASN A 100 -6.33 -4.68 26.06
CA ASN A 100 -5.19 -5.20 25.28
C ASN A 100 -4.33 -4.03 24.82
N ALA A 101 -3.04 -4.10 25.10
CA ALA A 101 -2.07 -3.08 24.72
C ALA A 101 -1.19 -3.56 23.56
N MET A 102 -1.20 -2.83 22.44
CA MET A 102 -0.44 -3.18 21.24
C MET A 102 0.22 -1.97 20.60
N LEU A 103 1.38 -2.18 19.95
CA LEU A 103 2.00 -1.12 19.15
C LEU A 103 1.27 -1.02 17.81
N PRO A 104 0.81 0.17 17.39
CA PRO A 104 0.09 0.33 16.12
C PRO A 104 0.85 -0.12 14.87
N GLY A 105 2.19 -0.21 14.95
CA GLY A 105 3.01 -0.78 13.88
C GLY A 105 2.59 -2.20 13.48
N ILE A 106 2.05 -2.99 14.43
CA ILE A 106 1.57 -4.35 14.17
C ILE A 106 0.41 -4.38 13.17
N TRP A 107 -0.42 -3.33 13.10
CA TRP A 107 -1.53 -3.25 12.15
C TRP A 107 -1.03 -3.16 10.71
N VAL A 108 0.02 -2.38 10.51
CA VAL A 108 0.69 -2.24 9.20
C VAL A 108 1.46 -3.52 8.85
N GLU A 109 2.09 -4.14 9.84
CA GLU A 109 2.77 -5.43 9.69
C GLU A 109 1.80 -6.51 9.20
N SER A 110 0.65 -6.68 9.84
CA SER A 110 -0.36 -7.66 9.42
C SER A 110 -0.86 -7.44 7.98
N ILE A 111 -0.97 -6.20 7.52
CA ILE A 111 -1.31 -5.90 6.12
C ILE A 111 -0.20 -6.36 5.19
N LEU A 112 1.05 -6.03 5.50
CA LEU A 112 2.20 -6.42 4.68
C LEU A 112 2.38 -7.95 4.67
N GLU A 113 2.15 -8.63 5.79
CA GLU A 113 2.22 -10.09 5.88
C GLU A 113 1.17 -10.76 4.99
N ASN A 114 -0.10 -10.33 5.08
CA ASN A 114 -1.17 -10.86 4.23
C ASN A 114 -0.90 -10.60 2.75
N TYR A 115 -0.43 -9.39 2.41
CA TYR A 115 0.02 -9.06 1.05
C TYR A 115 1.16 -9.99 0.60
N SER A 116 2.16 -10.20 1.45
CA SER A 116 3.32 -11.03 1.14
C SER A 116 2.94 -12.49 0.91
N LEU A 117 2.03 -13.03 1.72
CA LEU A 117 1.48 -14.39 1.54
C LEU A 117 0.69 -14.51 0.24
N LEU A 118 -0.14 -13.52 -0.08
CA LEU A 118 -0.94 -13.50 -1.30
C LEU A 118 -0.08 -13.39 -2.56
N CYS A 119 0.95 -12.55 -2.51
CA CYS A 119 1.80 -12.22 -3.64
C CYS A 119 3.04 -13.12 -3.76
N GLN A 120 3.13 -14.19 -2.96
CA GLN A 120 4.12 -15.24 -3.17
C GLN A 120 3.92 -15.85 -4.55
N LYS A 121 4.85 -15.56 -5.47
CA LYS A 121 4.97 -16.33 -6.69
C LYS A 121 5.77 -17.58 -6.35
N ASN A 122 5.25 -18.76 -6.73
CA ASN A 122 6.09 -19.94 -6.86
C ASN A 122 7.25 -19.56 -7.78
N GLY A 123 8.47 -19.68 -7.27
CA GLY A 123 9.70 -19.51 -8.05
C GLY A 123 9.82 -20.58 -9.13
#